data_AF-A0A9Q6Y5S9-F1
#
_entry.id   AF-A0A9Q6Y5S9-F1
#
_cell.length_a   1.000
_cell.length_b   1.000
_cell.length_c   1.000
_cell.angle_alpha   90.00
_cell.angle_beta   90.00
_cell.angle_gamma   90.00
#
_symmetry.space_group_name_H-M   'P 1'
#
loop_
_entity.id
_entity.type
_entity.pdbx_description
1 polymer ?
#
loop_
_entity_poly.entity_id
_entity_poly.type
_entity_poly.pdbx_seq_one_letter_code
_entity_poly.pdbx_strand_id
1 'polypeptide(L)'
;MTLRKILALTCLLLPMMASAHQFETGQRVPPIGITDRGELVLDKDQFSYKTWNSAQLVGKVRVLQHIAGRTSAKEKNATLIEAIKSAKLPHDRYQTTTIVNTDDAIPGSGMFVRSSLESNKKLYPWSQFIVDSNGVARGAWQLDEESSAVVVLDKDGRVQWAKDGALTQEEVQQVMDLLQKLLK
;
A
#
# COMPACT_ATOMS: atom_id res chain seq x y z
N MET A 1 31.31 -19.02 55.18
CA MET A 1 29.88 -19.29 54.94
C MET A 1 29.24 -18.10 54.24
N THR A 2 28.61 -18.38 53.10
CA THR A 2 27.53 -17.62 52.43
C THR A 2 27.76 -16.15 52.06
N LEU A 3 28.46 -15.93 50.94
CA LEU A 3 28.24 -14.73 50.10
C LEU A 3 27.12 -15.07 49.10
N ARG A 4 25.86 -14.77 49.48
CA ARG A 4 24.69 -14.95 48.61
C ARG A 4 24.71 -13.88 47.52
N LYS A 5 25.11 -14.29 46.32
CA LYS A 5 24.93 -13.55 45.06
C LYS A 5 23.43 -13.43 44.78
N ILE A 6 22.85 -12.25 44.96
CA ILE A 6 21.56 -11.90 44.36
C ILE A 6 21.91 -11.11 43.10
N LEU A 7 22.08 -11.83 41.99
CA LEU A 7 22.11 -11.24 40.67
C LEU A 7 20.65 -11.02 40.27
N ALA A 8 20.15 -9.80 40.43
CA ALA A 8 18.85 -9.41 39.91
C ALA A 8 18.94 -9.41 38.37
N LEU A 9 18.51 -10.50 37.75
CA LEU A 9 18.33 -10.60 36.31
C LEU A 9 17.05 -9.84 35.92
N THR A 10 17.11 -8.51 35.89
CA THR A 10 16.09 -7.69 35.24
C THR A 10 16.23 -7.90 33.73
N CYS A 11 15.48 -8.85 33.19
CA CYS A 11 15.21 -8.94 31.75
C CYS A 11 14.59 -7.61 31.30
N LEU A 12 15.40 -6.76 30.65
CA LEU A 12 14.91 -5.70 29.79
C LEU A 12 14.12 -6.35 28.65
N LEU A 13 12.81 -6.50 28.84
CA LEU A 13 11.86 -6.53 27.73
C LEU A 13 11.86 -5.11 27.14
N LEU A 14 12.88 -4.78 26.37
CA LEU A 14 12.76 -3.65 25.45
C LEU A 14 11.61 -4.02 24.52
N PRO A 15 10.52 -3.24 24.45
CA PRO A 15 9.55 -3.43 23.39
C PRO A 15 10.33 -3.28 22.09
N MET A 16 10.45 -4.37 21.33
CA MET A 16 10.81 -4.25 19.92
C MET A 16 9.75 -3.32 19.35
N MET A 17 10.16 -2.10 18.99
CA MET A 17 9.38 -1.22 18.14
C MET A 17 9.31 -1.92 16.78
N ALA A 18 8.48 -2.95 16.67
CA ALA A 18 8.00 -3.38 15.39
C ALA A 18 7.13 -2.22 14.92
N SER A 19 7.52 -1.54 13.82
CA SER A 19 6.58 -0.71 13.06
C SER A 19 5.45 -1.63 12.63
N ALA A 20 4.43 -1.72 13.48
CA ALA A 20 3.26 -2.53 13.26
C ALA A 20 2.27 -1.63 12.55
N HIS A 21 2.32 -1.65 11.22
CA HIS A 21 1.23 -1.12 10.42
C HIS A 21 -0.11 -1.71 10.92
N GLN A 22 -1.21 -0.98 10.76
CA GLN A 22 -2.52 -1.41 11.27
C GLN A 22 -3.20 -2.49 10.39
N PHE A 23 -2.48 -3.09 9.44
CA PHE A 23 -3.00 -4.20 8.65
C PHE A 23 -2.93 -5.53 9.41
N GLU A 24 -4.09 -6.09 9.74
CA GLU A 24 -4.23 -7.38 10.40
C GLU A 24 -4.72 -8.45 9.42
N THR A 25 -4.01 -9.57 9.31
CA THR A 25 -4.41 -10.70 8.45
C THR A 25 -5.80 -11.20 8.81
N GLY A 26 -6.65 -11.40 7.79
CA GLY A 26 -8.03 -11.83 7.90
C GLY A 26 -9.02 -10.69 8.19
N GLN A 27 -8.55 -9.51 8.59
CA GLN A 27 -9.39 -8.33 8.82
C GLN A 27 -9.53 -7.46 7.58
N ARG A 28 -10.54 -6.60 7.57
CA ARG A 28 -10.65 -5.55 6.54
C ARG A 28 -9.54 -4.52 6.73
N VAL A 29 -9.15 -3.88 5.65
CA VAL A 29 -8.28 -2.69 5.69
C VAL A 29 -8.90 -1.65 6.64
N PRO A 30 -8.11 -1.03 7.54
CA PRO A 30 -8.63 -0.01 8.45
C PRO A 30 -9.37 1.09 7.68
N PRO A 31 -10.54 1.53 8.17
CA PRO A 31 -11.42 2.44 7.45
C PRO A 31 -10.76 3.82 7.28
N ILE A 32 -10.66 4.28 6.04
CA ILE A 32 -10.21 5.63 5.70
C ILE A 32 -11.12 6.25 4.63
N GLY A 33 -11.21 7.57 4.65
CA GLY A 33 -11.85 8.37 3.61
C GLY A 33 -10.91 9.45 3.11
N ILE A 34 -10.69 9.51 1.80
CA ILE A 34 -9.85 10.52 1.14
C ILE A 34 -10.80 11.40 0.32
N THR A 35 -11.04 12.60 0.83
CA THR A 35 -12.02 13.54 0.27
C THR A 35 -11.39 14.62 -0.59
N ASP A 36 -10.14 15.01 -0.30
CA ASP A 36 -9.38 15.90 -1.17
C ASP A 36 -8.75 15.09 -2.29
N ARG A 37 -9.11 15.43 -3.54
CA ARG A 37 -8.84 14.69 -4.79
C ARG A 37 -9.36 13.24 -4.82
N GLY A 38 -8.95 12.38 -3.90
CA GLY A 38 -9.40 10.99 -3.86
C GLY A 38 -9.05 10.23 -5.14
N GLU A 39 -10.00 9.46 -5.66
CA GLU A 39 -9.78 8.63 -6.85
C GLU A 39 -9.69 9.47 -8.12
N LEU A 40 -8.62 9.26 -8.88
CA LEU A 40 -8.42 9.79 -10.23
C LEU A 40 -9.27 8.99 -11.24
N VAL A 41 -10.19 9.69 -11.88
CA VAL A 41 -11.09 9.16 -12.91
C VAL A 41 -10.68 9.71 -14.26
N LEU A 42 -10.72 8.86 -15.29
CA LEU A 42 -10.53 9.24 -16.68
C LEU A 42 -11.82 8.88 -17.43
N ASP A 43 -12.54 9.90 -17.92
CA ASP A 43 -13.72 9.75 -18.75
C ASP A 43 -13.58 10.61 -20.02
N LYS A 44 -13.75 10.01 -21.20
CA LYS A 44 -13.60 10.68 -22.51
C LYS A 44 -12.37 11.60 -22.60
N ASP A 45 -11.21 11.06 -22.21
CA ASP A 45 -9.92 11.75 -22.16
C ASP A 45 -9.81 12.93 -21.17
N GLN A 46 -10.82 13.14 -20.33
CA GLN A 46 -10.83 14.15 -19.28
C GLN A 46 -10.56 13.52 -17.92
N PHE A 47 -9.60 14.10 -17.20
CA PHE A 47 -9.31 13.73 -15.82
C PHE A 47 -10.24 14.45 -14.86
N SER A 48 -10.76 13.70 -13.90
CA SER A 48 -11.52 14.21 -12.78
C SER A 48 -11.17 13.46 -11.50
N TYR A 49 -11.67 13.96 -10.39
CA TYR A 49 -11.35 13.51 -9.05
C TYR A 49 -12.65 13.28 -8.30
N LYS A 50 -12.74 12.17 -7.56
CA LYS A 50 -13.90 11.88 -6.70
C LYS A 50 -13.45 11.40 -5.33
N THR A 51 -14.24 11.73 -4.32
CA THR A 51 -14.06 11.20 -2.96
C THR A 51 -13.96 9.68 -2.97
N TRP A 52 -13.05 9.12 -2.19
CA TRP A 52 -12.80 7.69 -2.13
C TRP A 52 -12.76 7.21 -0.67
N ASN A 53 -13.12 5.95 -0.43
CA ASN A 53 -12.98 5.32 0.89
C ASN A 53 -12.61 3.84 0.76
N SER A 54 -11.97 3.28 1.79
CA SER A 54 -11.46 1.91 1.77
C SER A 54 -12.53 0.82 1.74
N ALA A 55 -13.81 1.15 2.02
CA ALA A 55 -14.90 0.18 1.85
C ALA A 55 -15.13 -0.20 0.36
N GLN A 56 -14.65 0.61 -0.58
CA GLN A 56 -14.69 0.33 -2.02
C GLN A 56 -13.69 -0.76 -2.46
N LEU A 57 -12.86 -1.29 -1.56
CA LEU A 57 -11.85 -2.31 -1.87
C LEU A 57 -12.42 -3.73 -2.06
N VAL A 58 -13.73 -3.92 -1.90
CA VAL A 58 -14.40 -5.22 -2.10
C VAL A 58 -14.61 -5.54 -3.59
N GLY A 59 -14.93 -6.81 -3.88
CA GLY A 59 -15.40 -7.29 -5.17
C GLY A 59 -14.33 -7.89 -6.08
N LYS A 60 -13.04 -7.63 -5.83
CA LYS A 60 -11.90 -8.16 -6.59
C LYS A 60 -10.75 -8.51 -5.66
N VAL A 61 -9.92 -9.45 -6.06
CA VAL A 61 -8.59 -9.63 -5.45
C VAL A 61 -7.76 -8.39 -5.77
N ARG A 62 -7.06 -7.83 -4.79
CA ARG A 62 -6.31 -6.59 -4.99
C ARG A 62 -4.88 -6.68 -4.47
N VAL A 63 -4.00 -5.97 -5.15
CA VAL A 63 -2.81 -5.41 -4.50
C VAL A 63 -3.10 -3.95 -4.24
N LEU A 64 -3.16 -3.58 -2.97
CA LEU A 64 -3.23 -2.22 -2.49
C LEU A 64 -1.79 -1.76 -2.23
N GLN A 65 -1.38 -0.68 -2.89
CA GLN A 65 -0.08 -0.04 -2.71
C GLN A 65 -0.31 1.34 -2.09
N HIS A 66 0.39 1.64 -1.00
CA HIS A 66 0.51 3.00 -0.50
C HIS A 66 1.93 3.46 -0.75
N ILE A 67 2.13 4.58 -1.45
CA ILE A 67 3.45 5.07 -1.83
C ILE A 67 3.56 6.53 -1.41
N ALA A 68 4.62 6.90 -0.70
CA ALA A 68 4.95 8.31 -0.53
C ALA A 68 5.16 8.99 -1.89
N GLY A 69 4.86 10.29 -2.01
CA GLY A 69 4.88 11.07 -3.24
C GLY A 69 6.29 11.35 -3.80
N ARG A 70 7.20 10.38 -3.70
CA ARG A 70 8.62 10.47 -4.04
C ARG A 70 9.01 9.29 -4.92
N THR A 71 9.95 9.52 -5.83
CA THR A 71 10.45 8.44 -6.71
C THR A 71 11.12 7.32 -5.90
N SER A 72 11.86 7.66 -4.85
CA SER A 72 12.53 6.69 -3.96
C SER A 72 11.55 5.68 -3.34
N ALA A 73 10.37 6.14 -2.90
CA ALA A 73 9.33 5.27 -2.37
C ALA A 73 8.75 4.34 -3.44
N LYS A 74 8.52 4.86 -4.66
CA LYS A 74 8.06 4.04 -5.80
C LYS A 74 9.06 2.94 -6.15
N GLU A 75 10.36 3.26 -6.10
CA GLU A 75 11.44 2.33 -6.44
C GLU A 75 11.57 1.15 -5.47
N LYS A 76 11.20 1.33 -4.19
CA LYS A 76 11.25 0.27 -3.15
C LYS A 76 10.56 -1.03 -3.58
N ASN A 77 9.46 -0.93 -4.35
CA ASN A 77 8.64 -2.07 -4.76
C ASN A 77 8.48 -2.18 -6.29
N ALA A 78 9.44 -1.62 -7.05
CA ALA A 78 9.42 -1.66 -8.52
C ALA A 78 9.38 -3.09 -9.07
N THR A 79 10.13 -4.01 -8.47
CA THR A 79 10.15 -5.43 -8.87
C THR A 79 8.76 -6.07 -8.77
N LEU A 80 8.01 -5.79 -7.71
CA LEU A 80 6.63 -6.27 -7.59
C LEU A 80 5.71 -5.65 -8.66
N ILE A 81 5.84 -4.34 -8.89
CA ILE A 81 5.03 -3.62 -9.88
C ILE A 81 5.23 -4.25 -11.27
N GLU A 82 6.47 -4.53 -11.66
CA GLU A 82 6.78 -5.16 -12.94
C GLU A 82 6.34 -6.62 -13.01
N ALA A 83 6.42 -7.37 -11.91
CA ALA A 83 5.90 -8.74 -11.84
C ALA A 83 4.38 -8.78 -12.05
N ILE A 84 3.62 -7.89 -11.41
CA ILE A 84 2.16 -7.78 -11.57
C ILE A 84 1.79 -7.40 -13.01
N LYS A 85 2.48 -6.42 -13.60
CA LYS A 85 2.27 -6.03 -15.01
C LYS A 85 2.50 -7.20 -15.96
N SER A 86 3.60 -7.93 -15.74
CA SER A 86 4.00 -9.07 -16.58
C SER A 86 3.04 -10.26 -16.46
N ALA A 87 2.42 -10.44 -15.29
CA ALA A 87 1.50 -11.54 -15.02
C ALA A 87 0.16 -11.44 -15.77
N LYS A 88 -0.19 -10.26 -16.33
CA LYS A 88 -1.43 -10.05 -17.11
C LYS A 88 -2.68 -10.61 -16.40
N LEU A 89 -2.80 -10.31 -15.11
CA LEU A 89 -3.86 -10.82 -14.25
C LEU A 89 -5.26 -10.43 -14.77
N PRO A 90 -6.27 -11.30 -14.60
CA PRO A 90 -7.61 -11.12 -15.18
C PRO A 90 -8.31 -9.88 -14.61
N HIS A 91 -8.55 -8.86 -15.44
CA HIS A 91 -9.05 -7.54 -15.01
C HIS A 91 -10.50 -7.55 -14.48
N ASP A 92 -11.27 -8.59 -14.77
CA ASP A 92 -12.61 -8.83 -14.21
C ASP A 92 -12.55 -9.30 -12.74
N ARG A 93 -11.50 -10.03 -12.35
CA ARG A 93 -11.33 -10.59 -10.99
C ARG A 93 -10.23 -9.93 -10.15
N TYR A 94 -9.31 -9.20 -10.79
CA TYR A 94 -8.15 -8.55 -10.17
C TYR A 94 -8.13 -7.03 -10.41
N GLN A 95 -7.64 -6.27 -9.43
CA GLN A 95 -7.32 -4.84 -9.61
C GLN A 95 -6.17 -4.38 -8.72
N THR A 96 -5.20 -3.68 -9.29
CA THR A 96 -4.22 -2.90 -8.49
C THR A 96 -4.82 -1.57 -8.07
N THR A 97 -4.69 -1.24 -6.79
CA THR A 97 -5.12 0.05 -6.21
C THR A 97 -3.90 0.76 -5.64
N THR A 98 -3.53 1.90 -6.19
CA THR A 98 -2.37 2.68 -5.74
C THR A 98 -2.85 3.97 -5.09
N ILE A 99 -2.57 4.14 -3.81
CA ILE A 99 -2.74 5.37 -3.05
C ILE A 99 -1.37 6.07 -3.01
N VAL A 100 -1.31 7.30 -3.51
CA VAL A 100 -0.09 8.12 -3.43
C VAL A 100 -0.31 9.23 -2.43
N ASN A 101 0.52 9.24 -1.38
CA ASN A 101 0.53 10.29 -0.38
C ASN A 101 1.33 11.50 -0.91
N THR A 102 0.63 12.55 -1.34
CA THR A 102 1.28 13.77 -1.82
C THR A 102 1.66 14.75 -0.71
N ASP A 103 1.20 14.53 0.52
CA ASP A 103 1.69 15.24 1.71
C ASP A 103 3.17 14.87 1.99
N ASP A 104 3.53 13.62 1.67
CA ASP A 104 4.90 13.12 1.72
C ASP A 104 5.58 13.15 0.34
N ALA A 105 5.44 14.27 -0.38
CA ALA A 105 6.16 14.54 -1.62
C ALA A 105 7.30 15.54 -1.37
N ILE A 106 8.30 15.57 -2.27
CA ILE A 106 9.31 16.64 -2.24
C ILE A 106 8.61 17.99 -2.43
N PRO A 107 8.89 19.03 -1.63
CA PRO A 107 8.28 20.35 -1.79
C PRO A 107 8.38 20.87 -3.23
N GLY A 108 7.25 21.29 -3.80
CA GLY A 108 7.14 21.72 -5.20
C GLY A 108 6.96 20.60 -6.24
N SER A 109 7.11 19.32 -5.87
CA SER A 109 7.00 18.19 -6.82
C SER A 109 5.58 17.65 -7.03
N GLY A 110 4.60 18.08 -6.22
CA GLY A 110 3.24 17.50 -6.25
C GLY A 110 2.52 17.61 -7.60
N MET A 111 2.87 18.57 -8.47
CA MET A 111 2.35 18.61 -9.85
C MET A 111 2.91 17.48 -10.72
N PHE A 112 4.20 17.15 -10.58
CA PHE A 112 4.83 16.05 -11.32
C PHE A 112 4.31 14.69 -10.88
N VAL A 113 4.06 14.51 -9.57
CA VAL A 113 3.42 13.29 -9.04
C VAL A 113 2.05 13.09 -9.68
N ARG A 114 1.22 14.14 -9.72
CA ARG A 114 -0.11 14.08 -10.35
C ARG A 114 -0.05 13.81 -11.86
N SER A 115 0.83 14.49 -12.59
CA SER A 115 1.04 14.24 -14.02
C SER A 115 1.50 12.80 -14.30
N SER A 116 2.32 12.23 -13.41
CA SER A 116 2.70 10.82 -13.48
C SER A 116 1.51 9.90 -13.28
N LEU A 117 0.62 10.19 -12.32
CA LEU A 117 -0.60 9.39 -12.10
C LEU A 117 -1.57 9.47 -13.27
N GLU A 118 -1.77 10.64 -13.85
CA GLU A 118 -2.57 10.84 -15.06
C GLU A 118 -2.02 10.03 -16.24
N SER A 119 -0.71 10.07 -16.45
CA SER A 119 -0.03 9.27 -17.48
C SER A 119 -0.20 7.77 -17.23
N ASN A 120 -0.05 7.30 -15.99
CA ASN A 120 -0.26 5.90 -15.63
C ASN A 120 -1.73 5.47 -15.76
N LYS A 121 -2.70 6.34 -15.49
CA LYS A 121 -4.13 6.06 -15.68
C LYS A 121 -4.49 5.87 -17.15
N LYS A 122 -3.85 6.62 -18.06
CA LYS A 122 -3.98 6.41 -19.52
C LYS A 122 -3.38 5.08 -19.96
N LEU A 123 -2.21 4.71 -19.44
CA LEU A 123 -1.53 3.45 -19.77
C LEU A 123 -2.23 2.23 -19.17
N TYR A 124 -2.82 2.38 -17.98
CA TYR A 124 -3.43 1.31 -17.20
C TYR A 124 -4.83 1.71 -16.73
N PRO A 125 -5.82 1.81 -17.64
CA PRO A 125 -7.16 2.31 -17.32
C PRO A 125 -7.92 1.45 -16.31
N TRP A 126 -7.60 0.15 -16.23
CA TRP A 126 -8.17 -0.79 -15.26
C TRP A 126 -7.65 -0.60 -13.82
N SER A 127 -6.48 0.05 -13.65
CA SER A 127 -5.90 0.32 -12.34
C SER A 127 -6.60 1.50 -11.65
N GLN A 128 -6.69 1.42 -10.32
CA GLN A 128 -7.26 2.47 -9.48
C GLN A 128 -6.12 3.31 -8.90
N PHE A 129 -6.18 4.63 -9.06
CA PHE A 129 -5.20 5.57 -8.51
C PHE A 129 -5.92 6.55 -7.60
N ILE A 130 -5.42 6.72 -6.38
CA ILE A 130 -5.96 7.61 -5.37
C ILE A 130 -4.87 8.59 -4.98
N VAL A 131 -5.21 9.88 -4.98
CA VAL A 131 -4.34 10.95 -4.49
C VAL A 131 -4.75 11.26 -3.05
N ASP A 132 -3.89 10.92 -2.11
CA ASP A 132 -4.05 11.29 -0.70
C ASP A 132 -3.27 12.58 -0.44
N SER A 133 -3.97 13.70 -0.48
CA SER A 133 -3.34 15.02 -0.35
C SER A 133 -2.96 15.40 1.07
N ASN A 134 -3.47 14.69 2.09
CA ASN A 134 -3.30 15.04 3.50
C ASN A 134 -2.67 13.91 4.32
N GLY A 135 -2.13 12.88 3.67
CA GLY A 135 -1.51 11.73 4.35
C GLY A 135 -2.46 10.94 5.26
N VAL A 136 -3.77 10.95 4.96
CA VAL A 136 -4.81 10.29 5.75
C VAL A 136 -4.51 8.79 5.91
N ALA A 137 -4.11 8.14 4.83
CA ALA A 137 -3.81 6.72 4.81
C ALA A 137 -2.58 6.40 5.67
N ARG A 138 -1.48 7.15 5.51
CA ARG A 138 -0.26 6.99 6.31
C ARG A 138 -0.56 7.07 7.80
N GLY A 139 -1.27 8.12 8.23
CA GLY A 139 -1.60 8.34 9.63
C GLY A 139 -2.50 7.24 10.21
N ALA A 140 -3.57 6.89 9.50
CA ALA A 140 -4.53 5.88 9.97
C ALA A 140 -3.94 4.45 9.97
N TRP A 141 -3.04 4.15 9.05
CA TRP A 141 -2.42 2.83 8.93
C TRP A 141 -1.08 2.72 9.65
N GLN A 142 -0.61 3.79 10.30
CA GLN A 142 0.66 3.87 11.02
C GLN A 142 1.85 3.44 10.13
N LEU A 143 1.90 4.00 8.91
CA LEU A 143 2.97 3.72 7.96
C LEU A 143 4.15 4.67 8.15
N ASP A 144 5.34 4.15 7.85
CA ASP A 144 6.59 4.89 7.91
C ASP A 144 6.63 6.00 6.83
N GLU A 145 7.35 7.09 7.13
CA GLU A 145 7.62 8.16 6.16
C GLU A 145 8.53 7.69 5.03
N GLU A 146 8.38 8.30 3.86
CA GLU A 146 9.12 7.99 2.65
C GLU A 146 9.03 6.50 2.23
N SER A 147 8.04 5.79 2.75
CA SER A 147 7.87 4.35 2.60
C SER A 147 6.91 3.99 1.46
N SER A 148 6.84 2.68 1.21
CA SER A 148 5.99 2.05 0.21
C SER A 148 5.41 0.77 0.81
N ALA A 149 4.13 0.80 1.19
CA ALA A 149 3.45 -0.35 1.75
C ALA A 149 2.72 -1.13 0.66
N VAL A 150 2.73 -2.45 0.80
CA VAL A 150 2.06 -3.39 -0.10
C VAL A 150 1.14 -4.26 0.73
N VAL A 151 -0.11 -4.38 0.30
CA VAL A 151 -1.14 -5.20 0.95
C VAL A 151 -1.85 -6.04 -0.11
N VAL A 152 -1.95 -7.34 0.12
CA VAL A 152 -2.74 -8.25 -0.70
C VAL A 152 -4.11 -8.43 -0.04
N LEU A 153 -5.17 -8.19 -0.80
CA LEU A 153 -6.55 -8.33 -0.36
C LEU A 153 -7.25 -9.45 -1.14
N ASP A 154 -8.06 -10.24 -0.44
CA ASP A 154 -9.03 -11.11 -1.10
C ASP A 154 -10.23 -10.33 -1.66
N LYS A 155 -11.12 -11.04 -2.36
CA LYS A 155 -12.34 -10.46 -2.95
C LYS A 155 -13.30 -9.81 -1.93
N ASP A 156 -13.22 -10.19 -0.67
CA ASP A 156 -14.07 -9.68 0.40
C ASP A 156 -13.44 -8.44 1.07
N GLY A 157 -12.27 -8.01 0.59
CA GLY A 157 -11.51 -6.86 1.06
C GLY A 157 -10.73 -7.14 2.34
N ARG A 158 -10.45 -8.42 2.64
CA ARG A 158 -9.67 -8.82 3.82
C ARG A 158 -8.19 -8.95 3.48
N VAL A 159 -7.34 -8.52 4.40
CA VAL A 159 -5.89 -8.62 4.29
C VAL A 159 -5.47 -10.09 4.30
N GLN A 160 -4.72 -10.49 3.30
CA GLN A 160 -4.11 -11.81 3.19
C GLN A 160 -2.59 -11.76 3.40
N TRP A 161 -2.00 -10.59 3.15
CA TRP A 161 -0.59 -10.30 3.36
C TRP A 161 -0.38 -8.79 3.41
N ALA A 162 0.54 -8.29 4.23
CA ALA A 162 0.88 -6.88 4.30
C ALA A 162 2.35 -6.70 4.70
N LYS A 163 2.98 -5.66 4.16
CA LYS A 163 4.28 -5.16 4.60
C LYS A 163 4.38 -3.68 4.30
N ASP A 164 4.99 -2.94 5.21
CA ASP A 164 5.47 -1.58 4.95
C ASP A 164 6.98 -1.62 4.64
N GLY A 165 7.37 -0.94 3.57
CA GLY A 165 8.75 -0.84 3.11
C GLY A 165 9.08 -1.72 1.89
N ALA A 166 10.38 -1.85 1.63
CA ALA A 166 10.87 -2.58 0.46
C ALA A 166 10.65 -4.10 0.62
N LEU A 167 10.11 -4.71 -0.42
CA LEU A 167 9.98 -6.16 -0.50
C LEU A 167 11.30 -6.81 -0.94
N THR A 168 11.63 -7.95 -0.34
CA THR A 168 12.68 -8.83 -0.86
C THR A 168 12.18 -9.63 -2.06
N GLN A 169 13.09 -10.26 -2.79
CA GLN A 169 12.72 -11.09 -3.95
C GLN A 169 11.82 -12.26 -3.53
N GLU A 170 12.04 -12.84 -2.36
CA GLU A 170 11.24 -13.93 -1.80
C GLU A 170 9.83 -13.44 -1.45
N GLU A 171 9.70 -12.25 -0.88
CA GLU A 171 8.39 -11.65 -0.58
C GLU A 171 7.62 -11.29 -1.86
N VAL A 172 8.32 -10.82 -2.91
CA VAL A 172 7.70 -10.64 -4.23
C VAL A 172 7.14 -11.97 -4.74
N GLN A 173 7.91 -13.06 -4.65
CA GLN A 173 7.42 -14.38 -5.05
C GLN A 173 6.22 -14.83 -4.22
N GLN A 174 6.26 -14.64 -2.90
CA GLN A 174 5.14 -14.95 -2.00
C GLN A 174 3.87 -14.19 -2.39
N VAL A 175 3.98 -12.89 -2.68
CA VAL A 175 2.85 -12.07 -3.13
C VAL A 175 2.30 -12.60 -4.45
N MET A 176 3.15 -12.93 -5.43
CA MET A 176 2.71 -13.44 -6.73
C MET A 176 2.03 -14.82 -6.62
N ASP A 177 2.56 -15.73 -5.80
CA ASP A 177 1.96 -17.05 -5.55
C ASP A 177 0.61 -16.92 -4.83
N LEU A 178 0.53 -16.00 -3.86
CA LEU A 178 -0.71 -15.70 -3.16
C LEU A 178 -1.78 -15.15 -4.11
N LEU A 179 -1.41 -14.23 -5.02
CA LEU A 179 -2.32 -13.72 -6.04
C LEU A 179 -2.83 -14.84 -6.95
N GLN A 180 -1.96 -15.74 -7.41
CA GLN A 180 -2.36 -16.89 -8.21
C GLN A 180 -3.34 -17.79 -7.44
N LYS A 181 -3.13 -18.02 -6.15
CA LYS A 181 -4.04 -18.81 -5.31
C LYS A 181 -5.41 -18.15 -5.16
N LEU A 182 -5.46 -16.84 -4.93
CA LEU A 182 -6.71 -16.09 -4.74
C LEU A 182 -7.51 -15.92 -6.04
N LEU A 183 -6.83 -16.00 -7.20
CA LEU A 183 -7.42 -15.82 -8.53
C LEU A 183 -7.78 -17.14 -9.24
N LYS A 184 -7.56 -18.29 -8.61
CA LYS A 184 -8.14 -19.57 -9.06
C LYS A 184 -9.65 -19.51 -8.84
#